data_AF-A0A363U6E7-F1
#
_entry.id   AF-A0A363U6E7-F1
#
_cell.length_a   1.000
_cell.length_b   1.000
_cell.length_c   1.000
_cell.angle_alpha   90.00
_cell.angle_beta   90.00
_cell.angle_gamma   90.00
#
_symmetry.space_group_name_H-M   'P 1'
#
loop_
_entity.id
_entity.type
_entity.pdbx_description
1 polymer ?
#
loop_
_entity_poly.entity_id
_entity_poly.type
_entity_poly.pdbx_seq_one_letter_code
_entity_poly.pdbx_strand_id
1 'polypeptide(L)'
;MPILLDLNDRTYNEQLENAMRKIWPFSFYFLYFAAMASLLPFLVIFYQSLGFNGTEIGLLTGIPPLITLFGAPLGTRLADSTHRHGLIMGSGLLVAVAVTILLPGVRSFILVFELIILFNIFMSPVASLSDSATITMLGAQRAMYGRIRMGGTLGWGIFALIAGALVENFGLQIAFRLFSVIMFINFLVSLKFHFGEKSGQTSDAGGMRSLLRRRRWIVFLSRAFLGGVGAFSVASYLYPYLAELGAGETTMGMAAMIATITELPV
;
A
#
# COMPACT_ATOMS: atom_id res chain seq x y z
N MET A 1 -22.35 12.79 44.55
CA MET A 1 -22.75 11.73 43.60
C MET A 1 -22.61 12.09 42.11
N PRO A 2 -22.68 13.36 41.62
CA PRO A 2 -22.49 13.64 40.18
C PRO A 2 -21.01 13.65 39.73
N ILE A 3 -20.05 13.89 40.63
CA ILE A 3 -18.61 13.96 40.30
C ILE A 3 -18.01 12.58 39.95
N LEU A 4 -18.52 11.49 40.53
CA LEU A 4 -18.03 10.13 40.25
C LEU A 4 -18.51 9.58 38.90
N LEU A 5 -19.67 10.07 38.40
CA LEU A 5 -20.15 9.73 37.06
C LEU A 5 -19.34 10.45 35.97
N ASP A 6 -19.04 11.74 36.16
CA ASP A 6 -18.23 12.55 35.22
C ASP A 6 -16.77 12.05 35.09
N LEU A 7 -16.15 11.58 36.19
CA LEU A 7 -14.81 10.99 36.14
C LEU A 7 -14.77 9.65 35.39
N ASN A 8 -15.82 8.85 35.50
CA ASN A 8 -15.92 7.56 34.81
C ASN A 8 -16.14 7.78 33.30
N ASP A 9 -16.96 8.76 32.92
CA ASP A 9 -17.20 9.12 31.52
C ASP A 9 -15.95 9.71 30.85
N ARG A 10 -15.17 10.55 31.55
CA ARG A 10 -13.89 11.07 31.01
C ARG A 10 -12.86 9.97 30.78
N THR A 11 -12.70 9.07 31.75
CA THR A 11 -11.74 7.96 31.64
C THR A 11 -12.15 6.98 30.53
N TYR A 12 -13.45 6.71 30.40
CA TYR A 12 -14.00 5.90 29.31
C TYR A 12 -13.76 6.55 27.93
N ASN A 13 -14.06 7.85 27.80
CA ASN A 13 -13.85 8.59 26.56
C ASN A 13 -12.37 8.64 26.14
N GLU A 14 -11.44 8.82 27.09
CA GLU A 14 -10.00 8.75 26.81
C GLU A 14 -9.54 7.35 26.39
N GLN A 15 -10.07 6.30 27.01
CA GLN A 15 -9.77 4.92 26.60
C GLN A 15 -10.30 4.62 25.20
N LEU A 16 -11.52 5.07 24.90
CA LEU A 16 -12.15 4.89 23.60
C LEU A 16 -11.40 5.66 22.52
N GLU A 17 -11.01 6.91 22.79
CA GLU A 17 -10.19 7.71 21.87
C GLU A 17 -8.82 7.06 21.60
N ASN A 18 -8.16 6.55 22.64
CA ASN A 18 -6.90 5.82 22.51
C ASN A 18 -7.03 4.50 21.74
N ALA A 19 -8.15 3.79 21.88
CA ALA A 19 -8.44 2.60 21.09
C ALA A 19 -8.66 2.96 19.61
N MET A 20 -9.44 4.01 19.35
CA MET A 20 -9.74 4.49 17.99
C MET A 20 -8.48 4.98 17.27
N ARG A 21 -7.54 5.64 17.99
CA ARG A 21 -6.24 6.05 17.45
C ARG A 21 -5.37 4.88 16.96
N LYS A 22 -5.64 3.65 17.41
CA LYS A 22 -4.94 2.42 16.98
C LYS A 22 -5.72 1.64 15.93
N ILE A 23 -7.04 1.55 16.10
CA ILE A 23 -7.93 0.79 15.22
C ILE A 23 -7.93 1.38 13.81
N TRP A 24 -8.01 2.71 13.64
CA TRP A 24 -8.05 3.30 12.30
C TRP A 24 -6.78 3.02 11.49
N PRO A 25 -5.57 3.26 12.01
CA PRO A 25 -4.35 2.87 11.30
C PRO A 25 -4.25 1.37 11.02
N PHE A 26 -4.63 0.52 11.98
CA PHE A 26 -4.59 -0.94 11.78
C PHE A 26 -5.51 -1.36 10.64
N SER A 27 -6.76 -0.89 10.66
CA SER A 27 -7.75 -1.15 9.61
C SER A 27 -7.28 -0.63 8.25
N PHE A 28 -6.64 0.55 8.21
CA PHE A 28 -6.08 1.09 6.98
C PHE A 28 -5.00 0.16 6.40
N TYR A 29 -4.01 -0.25 7.20
CA TYR A 29 -2.98 -1.17 6.69
C TYR A 29 -3.57 -2.50 6.25
N PHE A 30 -4.49 -3.05 7.03
CA PHE A 30 -5.19 -4.29 6.67
C PHE A 30 -5.88 -4.16 5.31
N LEU A 31 -6.71 -3.14 5.13
CA LEU A 31 -7.47 -2.93 3.88
C LEU A 31 -6.58 -2.55 2.70
N TYR A 32 -5.57 -1.70 2.92
CA TYR A 32 -4.63 -1.29 1.88
C TYR A 32 -3.88 -2.50 1.30
N PHE A 33 -3.32 -3.36 2.16
CA PHE A 33 -2.61 -4.56 1.73
C PHE A 33 -3.56 -5.64 1.22
N ALA A 34 -4.77 -5.77 1.78
CA ALA A 34 -5.80 -6.65 1.25
C ALA A 34 -6.20 -6.29 -0.19
N ALA A 35 -6.38 -4.99 -0.47
CA ALA A 35 -6.64 -4.50 -1.82
C ALA A 35 -5.47 -4.84 -2.75
N MET A 36 -4.23 -4.51 -2.37
CA MET A 36 -3.03 -4.82 -3.17
C MET A 36 -2.90 -6.31 -3.47
N ALA A 37 -3.09 -7.18 -2.47
CA ALA A 37 -3.03 -8.64 -2.63
C ALA A 37 -4.11 -9.18 -3.56
N SER A 38 -5.25 -8.48 -3.66
CA SER A 38 -6.35 -8.87 -4.54
C SER A 38 -6.08 -8.60 -6.02
N LEU A 39 -5.10 -7.76 -6.36
CA LEU A 39 -4.87 -7.30 -7.75
C LEU A 39 -3.45 -7.52 -8.26
N LEU A 40 -2.42 -7.18 -7.45
CA LEU A 40 -1.02 -7.21 -7.91
C LEU A 40 -0.59 -8.56 -8.51
N PRO A 41 -0.92 -9.72 -7.90
CA PRO A 41 -0.60 -11.02 -8.47
C PRO A 41 -1.14 -11.25 -9.89
N PHE A 42 -2.28 -10.63 -10.19
CA PHE A 42 -3.07 -10.86 -11.40
C PHE A 42 -2.81 -9.82 -12.49
N LEU A 43 -2.09 -8.74 -12.21
CA LEU A 43 -1.84 -7.66 -13.19
C LEU A 43 -1.04 -8.14 -14.40
N VAL A 44 0.01 -8.95 -14.19
CA VAL A 44 0.81 -9.47 -15.29
C VAL A 44 0.00 -10.44 -16.15
N ILE A 45 -0.78 -11.32 -15.50
CA ILE A 45 -1.72 -12.23 -16.18
C ILE A 45 -2.76 -11.43 -16.99
N PHE A 46 -3.24 -10.31 -16.45
CA PHE A 46 -4.14 -9.40 -17.17
C PHE A 46 -3.47 -8.82 -18.41
N TYR A 47 -2.25 -8.30 -18.31
CA TYR A 47 -1.52 -7.78 -19.46
C TYR A 47 -1.26 -8.86 -20.53
N GLN A 48 -0.95 -10.09 -20.13
CA GLN A 48 -0.84 -11.23 -21.03
C GLN A 48 -2.18 -11.52 -21.73
N SER A 49 -3.30 -11.46 -20.99
CA SER A 49 -4.64 -11.66 -21.55
C SER A 49 -5.08 -10.57 -22.54
N LEU A 50 -4.45 -9.40 -22.49
CA LEU A 50 -4.63 -8.33 -23.48
C LEU A 50 -3.82 -8.57 -24.77
N GLY A 51 -2.93 -9.57 -24.77
CA GLY A 51 -2.04 -9.88 -25.88
C GLY A 51 -0.77 -9.01 -25.91
N PHE A 52 -0.43 -8.34 -24.80
CA PHE A 52 0.81 -7.55 -24.74
C PHE A 52 2.04 -8.44 -24.75
N ASN A 53 3.08 -7.99 -25.44
CA ASN A 53 4.35 -8.72 -25.54
C ASN A 53 5.21 -8.52 -24.28
N GLY A 54 6.29 -9.30 -24.16
CA GLY A 54 7.18 -9.25 -23.00
C GLY A 54 7.84 -7.88 -22.74
N THR A 55 8.10 -7.09 -23.79
CA THR A 55 8.65 -5.74 -23.65
C THR A 55 7.61 -4.78 -23.08
N GLU A 56 6.38 -4.83 -23.58
CA GLU A 56 5.27 -4.01 -23.09
C GLU A 56 4.94 -4.33 -21.62
N ILE A 57 4.88 -5.61 -21.27
CA ILE A 57 4.67 -6.06 -19.88
C ILE A 57 5.84 -5.60 -19.01
N GLY A 58 7.08 -5.75 -19.45
CA GLY A 58 8.27 -5.29 -18.74
C GLY A 58 8.28 -3.78 -18.50
N LEU A 59 7.78 -2.98 -19.45
CA LEU A 59 7.61 -1.54 -19.27
C LEU A 59 6.53 -1.22 -18.23
N LEU A 60 5.38 -1.91 -18.30
CA LEU A 60 4.26 -1.73 -17.37
C LEU A 60 4.60 -2.11 -15.92
N THR A 61 5.47 -3.11 -15.72
CA THR A 61 5.93 -3.54 -14.39
C THR A 61 7.21 -2.83 -13.93
N GLY A 62 8.02 -2.32 -14.84
CA GLY A 62 9.27 -1.62 -14.55
C GLY A 62 9.12 -0.12 -14.30
N ILE A 63 8.10 0.53 -14.88
CA ILE A 63 7.84 1.97 -14.64
C ILE A 63 7.35 2.30 -13.21
N PRO A 64 6.51 1.47 -12.53
CA PRO A 64 5.97 1.80 -11.21
C PRO A 64 7.05 2.08 -10.14
N PRO A 65 8.11 1.26 -9.97
CA PRO A 65 9.17 1.57 -9.00
C PRO A 65 9.87 2.91 -9.26
N LEU A 66 10.07 3.28 -10.53
CA LEU A 66 10.66 4.57 -10.91
C LEU A 66 9.74 5.74 -10.55
N ILE A 67 8.43 5.58 -10.81
CA ILE A 67 7.43 6.57 -10.41
C ILE A 67 7.40 6.69 -8.91
N THR A 68 7.40 5.59 -8.15
CA THR A 68 7.37 5.63 -6.69
C THR A 68 8.63 6.27 -6.11
N LEU A 69 9.79 6.02 -6.70
CA LEU A 69 11.07 6.58 -6.26
C LEU A 69 11.07 8.12 -6.21
N PHE A 70 10.49 8.76 -7.22
CA PHE A 70 10.39 10.23 -7.28
C PHE A 70 9.05 10.76 -6.75
N GLY A 71 7.97 10.03 -7.01
CA GLY A 71 6.61 10.40 -6.68
C GLY A 71 6.36 10.44 -5.18
N ALA A 72 6.91 9.51 -4.40
CA ALA A 72 6.70 9.51 -2.95
C ALA A 72 7.29 10.77 -2.28
N PRO A 73 8.58 11.13 -2.48
CA PRO A 73 9.12 12.38 -1.94
C PRO A 73 8.40 13.64 -2.43
N LEU A 74 8.06 13.70 -3.72
CA LEU A 74 7.39 14.87 -4.32
C LEU A 74 5.96 15.02 -3.79
N GLY A 75 5.20 13.93 -3.72
CA GLY A 75 3.83 13.93 -3.20
C GLY A 75 3.78 14.20 -1.71
N THR A 76 4.71 13.67 -0.91
CA THR A 76 4.82 14.02 0.51
C THR A 76 5.22 15.49 0.70
N ARG A 77 6.15 16.02 -0.11
CA ARG A 77 6.50 17.44 -0.08
C ARG A 77 5.32 18.34 -0.46
N LEU A 78 4.53 17.95 -1.45
CA LEU A 78 3.31 18.67 -1.83
C LEU A 78 2.31 18.69 -0.67
N ALA A 79 2.11 17.54 -0.01
CA ALA A 79 1.26 17.43 1.17
C ALA A 79 1.72 18.31 2.33
N ASP A 80 3.02 18.32 2.59
CA ASP A 80 3.63 19.17 3.59
C ASP A 80 3.45 20.66 3.29
N SER A 81 3.67 21.08 2.04
CA SER A 81 3.57 22.50 1.65
C SER A 81 2.13 23.02 1.61
N THR A 82 1.16 22.15 1.36
CA THR A 82 -0.26 22.52 1.26
C THR A 82 -1.01 22.31 2.56
N HIS A 83 -0.40 21.66 3.57
CA HIS A 83 -1.04 21.24 4.82
C HIS A 83 -2.32 20.40 4.59
N ARG A 84 -2.40 19.71 3.44
CA ARG A 84 -3.57 18.98 2.97
C ARG A 84 -3.28 17.48 2.80
N HIS A 85 -2.57 16.90 3.76
CA HIS A 85 -2.15 15.49 3.74
C HIS A 85 -3.32 14.52 3.55
N GLY A 86 -4.45 14.74 4.23
CA GLY A 86 -5.64 13.91 4.08
C GLY A 86 -6.27 13.98 2.69
N LEU A 87 -6.28 15.16 2.05
CA LEU A 87 -6.79 15.30 0.69
C LEU A 87 -5.88 14.63 -0.34
N ILE A 88 -4.57 14.75 -0.20
CA ILE A 88 -3.62 14.10 -1.12
C ILE A 88 -3.67 12.59 -0.97
N MET A 89 -3.66 12.07 0.27
CA MET A 89 -3.84 10.64 0.52
C MET A 89 -5.18 10.14 -0.02
N GLY A 90 -6.28 10.83 0.29
CA GLY A 90 -7.63 10.48 -0.17
C GLY A 90 -7.77 10.51 -1.70
N SER A 91 -7.19 11.51 -2.36
CA SER A 91 -7.15 11.58 -3.83
C SER A 91 -6.39 10.42 -4.44
N GLY A 92 -5.29 9.98 -3.80
CA GLY A 92 -4.52 8.81 -4.20
C GLY A 92 -5.38 7.54 -4.24
N LEU A 93 -6.12 7.31 -3.16
CA LEU A 93 -7.02 6.16 -3.02
C LEU A 93 -8.19 6.22 -4.02
N LEU A 94 -8.79 7.39 -4.23
CA LEU A 94 -9.90 7.54 -5.19
C LEU A 94 -9.46 7.38 -6.64
N VAL A 95 -8.30 7.92 -7.02
CA VAL A 95 -7.72 7.69 -8.35
C VAL A 95 -7.41 6.22 -8.55
N ALA A 96 -6.90 5.52 -7.54
CA ALA A 96 -6.69 4.08 -7.59
C ALA A 96 -7.99 3.31 -7.85
N VAL A 97 -9.09 3.66 -7.17
CA VAL A 97 -10.41 3.07 -7.41
C VAL A 97 -10.88 3.36 -8.84
N ALA A 98 -10.80 4.61 -9.30
CA ALA A 98 -11.25 5.00 -10.64
C ALA A 98 -10.47 4.28 -11.75
N VAL A 99 -9.14 4.25 -11.65
CA VAL A 99 -8.29 3.58 -12.64
C VAL A 99 -8.58 2.09 -12.69
N THR A 100 -8.69 1.42 -11.54
CA THR A 100 -8.93 -0.03 -11.49
C THR A 100 -10.31 -0.41 -12.03
N ILE A 101 -11.32 0.46 -11.90
CA ILE A 101 -12.64 0.25 -12.52
C ILE A 101 -12.55 0.37 -14.06
N LEU A 102 -11.75 1.30 -14.56
CA LEU A 102 -11.61 1.57 -15.99
C LEU A 102 -10.72 0.53 -16.71
N LEU A 103 -9.68 0.03 -16.06
CA LEU A 103 -8.64 -0.80 -16.67
C LEU A 103 -9.17 -2.01 -17.47
N PRO A 104 -10.13 -2.82 -16.96
CA PRO A 104 -10.64 -3.99 -17.69
C PRO A 104 -11.34 -3.67 -19.02
N GLY A 105 -11.81 -2.42 -19.19
CA GLY A 105 -12.46 -1.97 -20.42
C GLY A 105 -11.49 -1.50 -21.50
N VAL A 106 -10.20 -1.36 -21.18
CA VAL A 106 -9.20 -0.79 -22.07
C VAL A 106 -8.33 -1.91 -22.66
N ARG A 107 -8.16 -1.89 -23.98
CA ARG A 107 -7.32 -2.86 -24.72
C ARG A 107 -6.05 -2.25 -25.31
N SER A 108 -6.00 -0.92 -25.48
CA SER A 108 -4.85 -0.22 -26.06
C SER A 108 -3.70 -0.14 -25.08
N PHE A 109 -2.50 -0.55 -25.50
CA PHE A 109 -1.27 -0.46 -24.68
C PHE A 109 -1.03 0.95 -24.17
N ILE A 110 -1.14 1.97 -25.02
CA ILE A 110 -0.87 3.37 -24.65
C ILE A 110 -1.80 3.83 -23.53
N LEU A 111 -3.09 3.51 -23.64
CA LEU A 111 -4.06 3.88 -22.61
C LEU A 111 -3.84 3.11 -21.31
N VAL A 112 -3.50 1.83 -21.36
CA VAL A 112 -3.13 1.05 -20.16
C VAL A 112 -1.88 1.66 -19.51
N PHE A 113 -0.87 2.01 -20.30
CA PHE A 113 0.38 2.60 -19.83
C PHE A 113 0.14 3.94 -19.12
N GLU A 114 -0.66 4.83 -19.72
CA GLU A 114 -1.04 6.11 -19.12
C GLU A 114 -1.83 5.93 -17.81
N LEU A 115 -2.78 5.00 -17.78
CA LEU A 115 -3.56 4.69 -16.57
C LEU A 115 -2.67 4.15 -15.45
N ILE A 116 -1.70 3.28 -15.76
CA ILE A 116 -0.73 2.76 -14.78
C ILE A 116 0.20 3.87 -14.28
N ILE A 117 0.63 4.79 -15.13
CA ILE A 117 1.41 5.96 -14.69
C ILE A 117 0.58 6.81 -13.74
N LEU A 118 -0.66 7.15 -14.12
CA LEU A 118 -1.57 7.96 -13.31
C LEU A 118 -1.82 7.30 -11.94
N PHE A 119 -2.14 6.01 -11.94
CA PHE A 119 -2.31 5.21 -10.72
C PHE A 119 -1.11 5.34 -9.79
N ASN A 120 0.11 5.12 -10.31
CA ASN A 120 1.32 5.08 -9.49
C ASN A 120 1.75 6.46 -8.98
N ILE A 121 1.57 7.51 -9.76
CA ILE A 121 1.87 8.89 -9.31
C ILE A 121 1.03 9.20 -8.07
N PHE A 122 -0.27 8.94 -8.15
CA PHE A 122 -1.24 9.25 -7.09
C PHE A 122 -1.12 8.32 -5.88
N MET A 123 -0.77 7.05 -6.09
CA MET A 123 -0.56 6.08 -5.03
C MET A 123 0.79 6.24 -4.32
N SER A 124 1.81 6.80 -4.99
CA SER A 124 3.17 6.87 -4.44
C SER A 124 3.29 7.54 -3.06
N PRO A 125 2.64 8.67 -2.73
CA PRO A 125 2.75 9.26 -1.40
C PRO A 125 1.87 8.58 -0.34
N VAL A 126 0.92 7.73 -0.72
CA VAL A 126 -0.11 7.19 0.19
C VAL A 126 0.52 6.43 1.35
N ALA A 127 1.48 5.54 1.07
CA ALA A 127 2.16 4.76 2.11
C ALA A 127 2.94 5.64 3.10
N SER A 128 3.72 6.61 2.59
CA SER A 128 4.49 7.52 3.44
C SER A 128 3.59 8.44 4.28
N LEU A 129 2.48 8.91 3.70
CA LEU A 129 1.49 9.71 4.41
C LEU A 129 0.78 8.91 5.49
N SER A 130 0.41 7.65 5.20
CA SER A 130 -0.23 6.78 6.19
C SER A 130 0.71 6.44 7.34
N ASP A 131 1.99 6.22 7.06
CA ASP A 131 3.01 5.96 8.09
C ASP A 131 3.20 7.17 9.00
N SER A 132 3.32 8.36 8.41
CA SER A 132 3.43 9.62 9.16
C SER A 132 2.19 9.89 10.01
N ALA A 133 0.98 9.68 9.46
CA ALA A 133 -0.28 9.85 10.19
C ALA A 133 -0.38 8.86 11.35
N THR A 134 -0.03 7.60 11.12
CA THR A 134 -0.05 6.55 12.15
C THR A 134 0.86 6.90 13.32
N ILE A 135 2.11 7.30 13.04
CA ILE A 135 3.06 7.69 14.10
C ILE A 135 2.53 8.90 14.87
N THR A 136 1.88 9.84 14.18
CA THR A 136 1.28 11.02 14.80
C THR A 136 0.11 10.66 15.72
N MET A 137 -0.80 9.80 15.24
CA MET A 137 -1.95 9.30 15.99
C MET A 137 -1.54 8.45 17.20
N LEU A 138 -0.43 7.72 17.11
CA LEU A 138 0.12 6.94 18.22
C LEU A 138 0.75 7.80 19.32
N GLY A 139 1.18 9.03 19.02
CA GLY A 139 1.76 9.96 19.99
C GLY A 139 2.94 9.36 20.76
N ALA A 140 2.78 9.14 22.07
CA ALA A 140 3.79 8.53 22.93
C ALA A 140 4.00 7.02 22.68
N GLN A 141 3.03 6.33 22.08
CA GLN A 141 3.05 4.87 21.89
C GLN A 141 3.65 4.46 20.53
N ARG A 142 4.69 5.17 20.05
CA ARG A 142 5.32 4.89 18.74
C ARG A 142 5.85 3.46 18.59
N ALA A 143 6.23 2.82 19.69
CA ALA A 143 6.65 1.42 19.70
C ALA A 143 5.56 0.45 19.19
N MET A 144 4.29 0.84 19.25
CA MET A 144 3.17 0.05 18.72
C MET A 144 3.06 0.10 17.20
N TYR A 145 3.82 0.98 16.53
CA TYR A 145 3.77 1.13 15.07
C TYR A 145 3.98 -0.19 14.34
N GLY A 146 4.98 -0.98 14.76
CA GLY A 146 5.23 -2.30 14.16
C GLY A 146 4.01 -3.21 14.24
N ARG A 147 3.36 -3.27 15.41
CA ARG A 147 2.15 -4.10 15.62
C ARG A 147 0.96 -3.64 14.80
N ILE A 148 0.79 -2.32 14.65
CA ILE A 148 -0.24 -1.76 13.77
C ILE A 148 0.04 -2.11 12.31
N ARG A 149 1.31 -1.98 11.89
CA ARG A 149 1.75 -2.25 10.52
C ARG A 149 1.59 -3.72 10.13
N MET A 150 1.72 -4.65 11.09
CA MET A 150 1.46 -6.09 10.88
C MET A 150 0.04 -6.38 10.39
N GLY A 151 -0.93 -5.48 10.64
CA GLY A 151 -2.27 -5.60 10.04
C GLY A 151 -2.22 -5.72 8.51
N GLY A 152 -1.24 -5.08 7.86
CA GLY A 152 -1.03 -5.20 6.42
C GLY A 152 -0.59 -6.60 5.99
N THR A 153 0.33 -7.23 6.73
CA THR A 153 0.76 -8.61 6.48
C THR A 153 -0.42 -9.57 6.59
N LEU A 154 -1.27 -9.42 7.63
CA LEU A 154 -2.50 -10.20 7.77
C LEU A 154 -3.47 -9.98 6.61
N GLY A 155 -3.68 -8.72 6.21
CA GLY A 155 -4.53 -8.36 5.08
C GLY A 155 -4.06 -9.01 3.78
N TRP A 156 -2.75 -8.98 3.51
CA TRP A 156 -2.15 -9.60 2.34
C TRP A 156 -2.37 -11.11 2.31
N GLY A 157 -1.99 -11.83 3.37
CA GLY A 157 -2.09 -13.29 3.41
C GLY A 157 -3.52 -13.80 3.26
N ILE A 158 -4.48 -13.17 3.94
CA ILE A 158 -5.89 -13.56 3.89
C ILE A 158 -6.49 -13.26 2.51
N PHE A 159 -6.29 -12.05 1.98
CA PHE A 159 -6.94 -11.65 0.73
C PHE A 159 -6.24 -12.19 -0.51
N ALA A 160 -4.94 -12.52 -0.47
CA ALA A 160 -4.29 -13.24 -1.57
C ALA A 160 -4.96 -14.60 -1.81
N LEU A 161 -5.32 -15.32 -0.74
CA LEU A 161 -6.04 -16.60 -0.84
C LEU A 161 -7.48 -16.40 -1.34
N ILE A 162 -8.22 -15.45 -0.74
CA ILE A 162 -9.61 -15.15 -1.13
C ILE A 162 -9.67 -14.71 -2.60
N ALA A 163 -8.78 -13.81 -3.01
CA ALA A 163 -8.73 -13.33 -4.39
C ALA A 163 -8.34 -14.44 -5.37
N GLY A 164 -7.36 -15.29 -5.02
CA GLY A 164 -7.01 -16.47 -5.83
C GLY A 164 -8.21 -17.39 -6.08
N ALA A 165 -8.91 -17.78 -5.03
CA ALA A 165 -10.11 -18.62 -5.14
C ALA A 165 -11.23 -17.96 -5.95
N LEU A 166 -11.46 -16.65 -5.76
CA LEU A 166 -12.49 -15.93 -6.50
C LEU A 166 -12.12 -15.77 -7.99
N VAL A 167 -10.86 -15.49 -8.30
CA VAL A 167 -10.38 -15.37 -9.69
C VAL A 167 -10.50 -16.70 -10.43
N GLU A 168 -10.18 -17.82 -9.78
CA GLU A 168 -10.32 -19.16 -10.36
C GLU A 168 -11.76 -19.47 -10.77
N ASN A 169 -12.74 -19.07 -9.94
CA ASN A 169 -14.15 -19.40 -10.17
C ASN A 169 -14.91 -18.37 -11.02
N PHE A 170 -14.54 -17.09 -10.95
CA PHE A 170 -15.29 -15.98 -11.56
C PHE A 170 -14.50 -15.20 -12.62
N GLY A 171 -13.24 -15.58 -12.85
CA GLY A 171 -12.34 -14.96 -13.82
C GLY A 171 -11.68 -13.68 -13.31
N LEU A 172 -10.74 -13.18 -14.12
CA LEU A 172 -9.81 -12.10 -13.74
C LEU A 172 -10.48 -10.77 -13.36
N GLN A 173 -11.68 -10.50 -13.89
CA GLN A 173 -12.40 -9.25 -13.61
C GLN A 173 -12.76 -9.08 -12.13
N ILE A 174 -12.91 -10.18 -11.38
CA ILE A 174 -13.25 -10.11 -9.95
C ILE A 174 -12.12 -9.49 -9.13
N ALA A 175 -10.85 -9.68 -9.53
CA ALA A 175 -9.69 -9.07 -8.89
C ALA A 175 -9.78 -7.53 -8.88
N PHE A 176 -10.13 -6.95 -10.03
CA PHE A 176 -10.33 -5.51 -10.20
C PHE A 176 -11.49 -4.98 -9.35
N ARG A 177 -12.59 -5.71 -9.29
CA ARG A 177 -13.76 -5.35 -8.48
C ARG A 177 -13.45 -5.43 -6.98
N LEU A 178 -12.81 -6.50 -6.53
CA LEU A 178 -12.38 -6.68 -5.14
C LEU A 178 -11.45 -5.56 -4.71
N PHE A 179 -10.41 -5.28 -5.49
CA PHE A 179 -9.51 -4.15 -5.25
C PHE A 179 -10.30 -2.84 -5.10
N SER A 180 -11.19 -2.55 -6.05
CA SER A 180 -11.92 -1.28 -6.08
C SER A 180 -12.83 -1.12 -4.85
N VAL A 181 -13.53 -2.18 -4.45
CA VAL A 181 -14.40 -2.18 -3.27
C VAL A 181 -13.57 -2.01 -1.99
N ILE A 182 -12.52 -2.82 -1.81
CA ILE A 182 -11.69 -2.77 -0.60
C ILE A 182 -10.97 -1.42 -0.51
N MET A 183 -10.46 -0.91 -1.62
CA MET A 183 -9.76 0.38 -1.66
C MET A 183 -10.72 1.56 -1.44
N PHE A 184 -11.97 1.46 -1.88
CA PHE A 184 -12.99 2.46 -1.54
C PHE A 184 -13.34 2.46 -0.05
N ILE A 185 -13.47 1.28 0.58
CA ILE A 185 -13.62 1.18 2.03
C ILE A 185 -12.38 1.74 2.73
N ASN A 186 -11.18 1.47 2.21
CA ASN A 186 -9.95 2.02 2.73
C ASN A 186 -9.91 3.55 2.64
N PHE A 187 -10.43 4.14 1.56
CA PHE A 187 -10.63 5.58 1.44
C PHE A 187 -11.53 6.12 2.56
N LEU A 188 -12.65 5.48 2.86
CA LEU A 188 -13.52 5.89 3.96
C LEU A 188 -12.82 5.84 5.33
N VAL A 189 -12.01 4.81 5.56
CA VAL A 189 -11.16 4.70 6.78
C VAL A 189 -10.12 5.81 6.82
N SER A 190 -9.54 6.15 5.67
CA SER A 190 -8.53 7.20 5.53
C SER A 190 -9.05 8.58 5.95
N LEU A 191 -10.37 8.83 5.86
CA LEU A 191 -11.01 10.07 6.33
C LEU A 191 -10.94 10.24 7.86
N LYS A 192 -10.64 9.17 8.61
CA LYS A 192 -10.48 9.20 10.07
C LYS A 192 -9.03 9.47 10.50
N PHE A 193 -8.11 9.62 9.54
CA PHE A 193 -6.72 9.89 9.84
C PHE A 193 -6.54 11.32 10.31
N HIS A 194 -5.79 11.47 11.40
CA HIS A 194 -5.40 12.77 11.92
C HIS A 194 -3.94 13.02 11.58
N PHE A 195 -3.72 14.02 10.74
CA PHE A 195 -2.40 14.52 10.43
C PHE A 195 -2.10 15.64 11.41
N GLY A 196 -1.10 15.45 12.26
CA GLY A 196 -0.69 16.52 13.18
C GLY A 196 -0.06 17.67 12.41
N GLU A 197 -0.25 18.90 12.91
CA GLU A 197 0.50 20.04 12.43
C GLU A 197 1.99 19.78 12.70
N LYS A 198 2.81 19.88 11.64
CA LYS A 198 4.27 19.87 11.84
C LYS A 198 4.63 21.09 12.69
N SER A 199 5.08 20.86 13.92
CA SER A 199 5.99 21.79 14.57
C SER A 199 7.19 21.97 13.62
N GLY A 200 7.54 23.22 13.31
CA GLY A 200 8.38 23.61 12.17
C GLY A 200 9.81 23.09 12.21
N GLN A 201 10.01 21.78 12.01
CA GLN A 201 11.28 21.23 11.60
C GLN A 201 11.39 21.45 10.09
N THR A 202 12.08 22.51 9.73
CA THR A 202 12.57 22.74 8.37
C THR A 202 13.23 21.46 7.88
N SER A 203 12.72 20.89 6.78
CA SER A 203 13.40 19.82 6.07
C SER A 203 14.72 20.38 5.58
N ASP A 204 15.77 20.13 6.35
CA ASP A 204 17.08 20.67 6.08
C ASP A 204 17.64 19.89 4.89
N ALA A 205 17.58 20.47 3.70
CA ALA A 205 18.14 19.89 2.48
C ALA A 205 19.64 19.54 2.66
N GLY A 206 20.31 20.20 3.61
CA GLY A 206 21.66 19.85 4.07
C GLY A 206 21.76 18.49 4.76
N GLY A 207 20.71 18.05 5.47
CA GLY A 207 20.65 16.75 6.15
C GLY A 207 20.72 15.57 5.18
N MET A 208 19.91 15.58 4.12
CA MET A 208 19.93 14.53 3.07
C MET A 208 21.30 14.44 2.40
N ARG A 209 21.89 15.59 2.04
CA ARG A 209 23.23 15.65 1.43
C ARG A 209 24.31 15.15 2.38
N SER A 210 24.18 15.40 3.69
CA SER A 210 25.12 14.91 4.70
C SER A 210 25.03 13.39 4.91
N LEU A 211 23.83 12.81 4.81
CA LEU A 211 23.60 11.36 4.92
C LEU A 211 24.19 10.63 3.71
N LEU A 212 23.97 11.13 2.50
CA LEU A 212 24.54 10.57 1.27
C LEU A 212 26.07 10.68 1.21
N ARG A 213 26.69 11.55 2.02
CA ARG A 213 28.16 11.65 2.13
C ARG A 213 28.77 10.60 3.05
N ARG A 214 27.96 9.89 3.85
CA ARG A 214 28.45 8.86 4.79
C ARG A 214 28.55 7.51 4.09
N ARG A 215 29.78 7.00 3.95
CA ARG A 215 30.06 5.69 3.30
C ARG A 215 29.25 4.53 3.88
N ARG A 216 29.03 4.49 5.20
CA ARG A 216 28.21 3.46 5.87
C ARG A 216 26.75 3.49 5.38
N TRP A 217 26.22 4.70 5.14
CA TRP A 217 24.85 4.90 4.65
C TRP A 217 24.71 4.47 3.19
N ILE A 218 25.72 4.76 2.36
CA ILE A 218 25.76 4.28 0.97
C ILE A 218 25.80 2.75 0.93
N VAL A 219 26.68 2.11 1.70
CA VAL A 219 26.77 0.64 1.75
C VAL A 219 25.45 0.01 2.22
N PHE A 220 24.79 0.62 3.21
CA PHE A 220 23.47 0.20 3.66
C PHE A 220 22.43 0.31 2.54
N LEU A 221 22.34 1.46 1.87
CA LEU A 221 21.44 1.67 0.73
C LEU A 221 21.69 0.68 -0.40
N SER A 222 22.95 0.44 -0.78
CA SER A 222 23.29 -0.49 -1.84
C SER A 222 22.82 -1.91 -1.52
N ARG A 223 22.99 -2.35 -0.26
CA ARG A 223 22.50 -3.67 0.18
C ARG A 223 20.97 -3.74 0.19
N ALA A 224 20.30 -2.71 0.70
CA ALA A 224 18.84 -2.62 0.70
C ALA A 224 18.29 -2.63 -0.74
N PHE A 225 18.95 -1.93 -1.65
CA PHE A 225 18.60 -1.90 -3.07
C PHE A 225 18.74 -3.27 -3.73
N LEU A 226 19.89 -3.94 -3.57
CA LEU A 226 20.12 -5.28 -4.14
C LEU A 226 19.13 -6.31 -3.60
N GLY A 227 18.84 -6.28 -2.29
CA GLY A 227 17.80 -7.12 -1.69
C GLY A 227 16.40 -6.81 -2.23
N GLY A 228 16.07 -5.53 -2.39
CA GLY A 228 14.80 -5.07 -2.95
C GLY A 228 14.59 -5.49 -4.40
N VAL A 229 15.64 -5.44 -5.23
CA VAL A 229 15.58 -5.94 -6.62
C VAL A 229 15.22 -7.42 -6.65
N GLY A 230 15.91 -8.25 -5.83
CA GLY A 230 15.61 -9.68 -5.76
C GLY A 230 14.17 -9.96 -5.30
N ALA A 231 13.73 -9.30 -4.23
CA ALA A 231 12.37 -9.45 -3.71
C ALA A 231 11.31 -9.04 -4.73
N PHE A 232 11.52 -7.92 -5.43
CA PHE A 232 10.59 -7.43 -6.44
C PHE A 232 10.54 -8.33 -7.68
N SER A 233 11.68 -8.86 -8.13
CA SER A 233 11.73 -9.85 -9.21
C SER A 233 10.94 -11.10 -8.88
N VAL A 234 11.09 -11.65 -7.67
CA VAL A 234 10.28 -12.79 -7.21
C VAL A 234 8.80 -12.44 -7.23
N ALA A 235 8.42 -11.31 -6.64
CA ALA A 235 7.01 -10.89 -6.59
C ALA A 235 6.38 -10.69 -7.98
N SER A 236 7.16 -10.22 -8.96
CA SER A 236 6.66 -9.92 -10.32
C SER A 236 6.51 -11.15 -11.21
N TYR A 237 7.39 -12.15 -11.06
CA TYR A 237 7.45 -13.29 -11.97
C TYR A 237 6.97 -14.61 -11.37
N LEU A 238 6.81 -14.72 -10.04
CA LEU A 238 6.37 -15.94 -9.39
C LEU A 238 4.99 -16.41 -9.89
N TYR A 239 4.01 -15.51 -9.96
CA TYR A 239 2.65 -15.87 -10.38
C TYR A 239 2.56 -16.27 -11.86
N PRO A 240 3.14 -15.50 -12.81
CA PRO A 240 3.25 -15.96 -14.20
C PRO A 240 3.95 -17.31 -14.35
N TYR A 241 5.05 -17.52 -13.63
CA TYR A 241 5.78 -18.79 -13.66
C TYR A 241 4.94 -19.97 -13.12
N LEU A 242 4.19 -19.76 -12.03
CA LEU A 242 3.26 -20.77 -11.52
C LEU A 242 2.14 -21.06 -12.53
N ALA A 243 1.65 -20.04 -13.25
CA ALA A 243 0.65 -20.21 -14.30
C ALA A 243 1.18 -21.07 -15.46
N GLU A 244 2.43 -20.85 -15.89
CA GLU A 244 3.10 -21.66 -16.92
C GLU A 244 3.28 -23.13 -16.52
N LEU A 245 3.43 -23.40 -15.22
CA LEU A 245 3.47 -24.76 -14.67
C LEU A 245 2.09 -25.43 -14.57
N GLY A 246 1.02 -24.72 -14.93
CA GLY A 246 -0.36 -25.20 -14.81
C GLY A 246 -0.92 -25.18 -13.39
N ALA A 247 -0.33 -24.40 -12.48
CA ALA A 247 -0.87 -24.23 -11.14
C ALA A 247 -2.16 -23.39 -11.18
N GLY A 248 -3.19 -23.83 -10.45
CA GLY A 248 -4.42 -23.04 -10.29
C GLY A 248 -4.20 -21.81 -9.42
N GLU A 249 -5.05 -20.79 -9.58
CA GLU A 249 -4.95 -19.51 -8.89
C GLU A 249 -5.12 -19.66 -7.37
N THR A 250 -5.89 -20.64 -6.90
CA THR A 250 -5.95 -20.99 -5.46
C THR A 250 -4.60 -21.47 -4.94
N THR A 251 -3.85 -22.27 -5.71
CA THR A 251 -2.50 -22.74 -5.32
C THR A 251 -1.54 -21.57 -5.19
N MET A 252 -1.62 -20.59 -6.09
CA MET A 252 -0.81 -19.38 -6.00
C MET A 252 -1.18 -18.54 -4.77
N GLY A 253 -2.47 -18.45 -4.44
CA GLY A 253 -2.96 -17.81 -3.21
C GLY A 253 -2.45 -18.50 -1.94
N MET A 254 -2.43 -19.83 -1.90
CA MET A 254 -1.88 -20.61 -0.79
C MET A 254 -0.38 -20.37 -0.61
N ALA A 255 0.39 -20.32 -1.70
CA ALA A 255 1.83 -20.03 -1.64
C ALA A 255 2.09 -18.66 -0.99
N ALA A 256 1.29 -17.65 -1.34
CA ALA A 256 1.39 -16.32 -0.74
C ALA A 256 1.03 -16.31 0.75
N MET A 257 -0.02 -17.05 1.15
CA MET A 257 -0.41 -17.18 2.55
C MET A 257 0.70 -17.84 3.38
N ILE A 258 1.30 -18.93 2.88
CA ILE A 258 2.40 -19.62 3.57
C ILE A 258 3.60 -18.68 3.73
N ALA A 259 4.01 -17.98 2.66
CA ALA A 259 5.09 -17.00 2.73
C ALA A 259 4.82 -15.90 3.76
N THR A 260 3.57 -15.41 3.80
CA THR A 260 3.14 -14.39 4.76
C THR A 260 3.24 -14.88 6.21
N ILE A 261 2.83 -16.14 6.48
CA ILE A 261 2.91 -16.73 7.82
C ILE A 261 4.36 -16.85 8.28
N THR A 262 5.28 -17.20 7.38
CA THR A 262 6.72 -17.32 7.71
C THR A 262 7.40 -15.98 7.97
N GLU A 263 6.81 -14.87 7.51
CA GLU A 263 7.34 -13.52 7.73
C GLU A 263 6.86 -12.88 9.05
N LEU A 264 5.90 -13.48 9.74
CA LEU A 264 5.41 -12.94 11.02
C LEU A 264 6.52 -13.02 12.08
N PRO A 265 6.88 -11.90 12.74
CA PRO A 265 7.86 -11.93 13.81
C PRO A 265 7.32 -12.75 14.98
N VAL A 266 8.07 -13.76 15.40
CA VAL A 266 7.81 -14.60 16.59
C VAL A 266 8.03 -13.80 17.88
#